data_AF-A0A1T4XLX4-F1
#
_entry.id   AF-A0A1T4XLX4-F1
#
_cell.length_a   1.000
_cell.length_b   1.000
_cell.length_c   1.000
_cell.angle_alpha   90.00
_cell.angle_beta   90.00
_cell.angle_gamma   90.00
#
_symmetry.space_group_name_H-M   'P 1'
#
loop_
_entity.id
_entity.type
_entity.pdbx_description
1 polymer ?
#
loop_
_entity_poly.entity_id
_entity_poly.type
_entity_poly.pdbx_seq_one_letter_code
_entity_poly.pdbx_strand_id
1 'polypeptide(L)'
;MLSSYDSCSIKEKISVFINDYKMCNRTIASIIAGFYRSYGFRNEGTALSLEIVNSIKDDTLNLEERNVLIWNLYILSDESIDDELYDNAQRMLDRAEKNWSRDVILGDDIGVYHVSWIEQIWLKKAEIYLLIGDRENFEITTDRILNSRFELFKDAQIETGESIVYDRCTYSCLELMAVEMRKRDAALANKIIKKAALYKGGFGIYDLDAFKKAQEIERKGMPYRAFQMYLKEYYKLLDNQYDNLRYGYCGTCSYFEDFKCSRYNLYVNQNKACSKYKSKKSINK
;
A
#
# COMPACT_ATOMS: atom_id res chain seq x y z
N MET A 1 -0.45 3.04 -37.96
CA MET A 1 0.60 4.02 -37.64
C MET A 1 0.13 4.82 -36.45
N LEU A 2 0.63 4.50 -35.26
CA LEU A 2 0.36 5.28 -34.06
C LEU A 2 1.22 6.55 -34.16
N SER A 3 0.56 7.71 -34.25
CA SER A 3 1.23 9.00 -34.21
C SER A 3 2.03 9.12 -32.93
N SER A 4 3.35 9.27 -33.06
CA SER A 4 4.23 9.63 -31.95
C SER A 4 3.76 10.95 -31.36
N TYR A 5 3.07 10.90 -30.24
CA TYR A 5 2.84 12.10 -29.43
C TYR A 5 4.21 12.64 -29.04
N ASP A 6 4.52 13.84 -29.52
CA ASP A 6 5.77 14.51 -29.24
C ASP A 6 5.84 14.82 -27.75
N SER A 7 6.60 14.02 -27.01
CA SER A 7 6.76 14.14 -25.57
C SER A 7 7.12 15.57 -25.16
N CYS A 8 7.86 16.30 -25.99
CA CYS A 8 8.29 17.68 -25.76
C CYS A 8 7.11 18.67 -25.65
N SER A 9 6.05 18.48 -26.46
CA SER A 9 4.83 19.30 -26.40
C SER A 9 4.04 19.10 -25.11
N ILE A 10 4.09 17.90 -24.53
CA ILE A 10 3.45 17.61 -23.24
C ILE A 10 4.29 18.23 -22.11
N LYS A 11 5.63 18.17 -22.20
CA LYS A 11 6.55 18.79 -21.23
C LYS A 11 6.26 20.27 -21.02
N GLU A 12 6.12 21.04 -22.10
CA GLU A 12 5.90 22.48 -22.03
C GLU A 12 4.53 22.82 -21.41
N LYS A 13 3.46 22.12 -21.83
CA LYS A 13 2.11 22.35 -21.31
C LYS A 13 1.98 22.00 -19.83
N ILE A 14 2.63 20.92 -19.39
CA ILE A 14 2.69 20.50 -18.00
C ILE A 14 3.46 21.54 -17.17
N SER A 15 4.61 22.02 -17.65
CA SER A 15 5.43 23.01 -16.93
C SER A 15 4.75 24.37 -16.70
N VAL A 16 4.00 24.87 -17.70
CA VAL A 16 3.23 26.13 -17.60
C VAL A 16 2.07 25.98 -16.61
N PHE A 17 1.31 24.88 -16.69
CA PHE A 17 0.19 24.62 -15.79
C PHE A 17 0.64 24.45 -14.32
N ILE A 18 1.85 23.93 -14.11
CA ILE A 18 2.41 23.62 -12.78
C ILE A 18 2.97 24.85 -12.07
N ASN A 19 3.64 25.75 -12.79
CA ASN A 19 4.22 26.95 -12.16
C ASN A 19 3.13 27.87 -11.59
N ASP A 20 1.95 27.92 -12.22
CA ASP A 20 0.81 28.70 -11.73
C ASP A 20 0.11 28.04 -10.52
N TYR A 21 0.16 26.70 -10.39
CA TYR A 21 -0.55 25.96 -9.33
C TYR A 21 0.29 25.57 -8.11
N LYS A 22 1.62 25.51 -8.23
CA LYS A 22 2.55 25.16 -7.14
C LYS A 22 2.35 26.00 -5.87
N MET A 23 1.82 27.22 -6.01
CA MET A 23 1.78 28.19 -4.91
C MET A 23 0.51 28.14 -4.03
N CYS A 24 -0.54 27.40 -4.40
CA CYS A 24 -1.85 27.55 -3.72
C CYS A 24 -2.40 26.28 -3.04
N ASN A 25 -1.93 25.07 -3.37
CA ASN A 25 -2.48 23.83 -2.80
C ASN A 25 -1.46 22.67 -2.76
N ARG A 26 -1.08 22.22 -1.55
CA ARG A 26 -0.09 21.15 -1.35
C ARG A 26 -0.55 19.78 -1.85
N THR A 27 -1.85 19.51 -1.85
CA THR A 27 -2.42 18.27 -2.40
C THR A 27 -2.23 18.23 -3.92
N ILE A 28 -2.53 19.33 -4.61
CA ILE A 28 -2.31 19.45 -6.05
C ILE A 28 -0.81 19.37 -6.37
N ALA A 29 0.05 20.02 -5.58
CA ALA A 29 1.50 19.92 -5.74
C ALA A 29 2.01 18.46 -5.59
N SER A 30 1.41 17.68 -4.70
CA SER A 30 1.74 16.25 -4.52
C SER A 30 1.34 15.40 -5.73
N ILE A 31 0.14 15.66 -6.29
CA ILE A 31 -0.33 15.02 -7.52
C ILE A 31 0.62 15.35 -8.68
N ILE A 32 0.98 16.62 -8.83
CA ILE A 32 1.93 17.09 -9.84
C ILE A 32 3.29 16.41 -9.69
N ALA A 33 3.80 16.29 -8.46
CA ALA A 33 5.05 15.60 -8.19
C ALA A 33 4.98 14.14 -8.65
N GLY A 34 3.84 13.46 -8.44
CA GLY A 34 3.55 12.13 -8.96
C GLY A 34 3.65 12.07 -10.49
N PHE A 35 2.97 12.99 -11.18
CA PHE A 35 3.06 13.06 -12.64
C PHE A 35 4.49 13.26 -13.15
N TYR A 36 5.27 14.14 -12.53
CA TYR A 36 6.68 14.32 -12.91
C TYR A 36 7.45 13.01 -12.83
N ARG A 37 7.35 12.26 -11.72
CA ARG A 37 8.03 10.97 -11.57
C ARG A 37 7.58 9.95 -12.60
N SER A 38 6.28 9.80 -12.83
CA SER A 38 5.73 8.82 -13.78
C SER A 38 6.09 9.11 -15.24
N TYR A 39 6.35 10.37 -15.60
CA TYR A 39 6.65 10.78 -16.99
C TYR A 39 8.13 11.12 -17.22
N GLY A 40 9.03 10.58 -16.40
CA GLY A 40 10.49 10.64 -16.64
C GLY A 40 11.18 11.89 -16.10
N PHE A 41 10.51 12.69 -15.28
CA PHE A 41 11.06 13.83 -14.55
C PHE A 41 11.21 13.51 -13.06
N ARG A 42 11.92 12.41 -12.79
CA ARG A 42 12.07 11.85 -11.46
C ARG A 42 12.64 12.88 -10.48
N ASN A 43 13.71 13.57 -10.87
CA ASN A 43 14.40 14.55 -10.00
C ASN A 43 13.50 15.74 -9.62
N GLU A 44 12.75 16.29 -10.58
CA GLU A 44 11.84 17.41 -10.37
C GLU A 44 10.67 17.02 -9.46
N GLY A 45 10.11 15.83 -9.67
CA GLY A 45 9.05 15.29 -8.83
C GLY A 45 9.54 15.01 -7.40
N THR A 46 10.73 14.42 -7.25
CA THR A 46 11.35 14.16 -5.94
C THR A 46 11.68 15.46 -5.21
N ALA A 47 12.23 16.47 -5.90
CA ALA A 47 12.51 17.78 -5.32
C ALA A 47 11.23 18.48 -4.84
N LEU A 48 10.14 18.41 -5.61
CA LEU A 48 8.86 18.97 -5.21
C LEU A 48 8.28 18.25 -3.98
N SER A 49 8.35 16.93 -3.94
CA SER A 49 7.93 16.17 -2.75
C SER A 49 8.77 16.51 -1.51
N LEU A 50 10.09 16.72 -1.67
CA LEU A 50 10.97 17.17 -0.59
C LEU A 50 10.59 18.57 -0.08
N GLU A 51 10.31 19.51 -0.97
CA GLU A 51 9.85 20.86 -0.61
C GLU A 51 8.54 20.78 0.21
N ILE A 52 7.59 19.96 -0.23
CA ILE A 52 6.31 19.76 0.46
C ILE A 52 6.53 19.22 1.87
N VAL A 53 7.28 18.13 2.05
CA VAL A 53 7.49 17.53 3.39
C VAL A 53 8.29 18.43 4.33
N ASN A 54 9.16 19.30 3.80
CA ASN A 54 9.92 20.26 4.61
C ASN A 54 9.07 21.49 5.00
N SER A 55 8.00 21.78 4.25
CA SER A 55 7.08 22.87 4.55
C SER A 55 6.03 22.55 5.63
N ILE A 56 5.88 21.26 5.99
CA ILE A 56 4.89 20.78 6.95
C ILE A 56 5.58 20.34 8.24
N LYS A 57 5.12 20.88 9.38
CA LYS A 57 5.59 20.46 10.70
C LYS A 57 5.10 19.05 11.02
N ASP A 58 5.97 18.24 11.62
CA ASP A 58 5.62 16.86 12.00
C ASP A 58 4.43 16.83 12.95
N ASP A 59 4.38 17.70 13.95
CA ASP A 59 3.31 17.77 14.94
C ASP A 59 2.07 18.54 14.46
N THR A 60 1.89 18.76 13.15
CA THR A 60 0.72 19.48 12.62
C THR A 60 -0.58 18.83 13.08
N LEU A 61 -1.47 19.63 13.69
CA LEU A 61 -2.83 19.20 14.05
C LEU A 61 -3.78 19.21 12.84
N ASN A 62 -3.35 19.80 11.72
CA ASN A 62 -4.13 19.82 10.49
C ASN A 62 -4.07 18.44 9.82
N LEU A 63 -5.23 17.77 9.75
CA LEU A 63 -5.35 16.45 9.13
C LEU A 63 -4.96 16.47 7.65
N GLU A 64 -5.34 17.51 6.89
CA GLU A 64 -5.00 17.59 5.47
C GLU A 64 -3.48 17.67 5.25
N GLU A 65 -2.81 18.54 6.00
CA GLU A 65 -1.34 18.66 5.94
C GLU A 65 -0.67 17.36 6.36
N ARG A 66 -1.17 16.71 7.42
CA ARG A 66 -0.67 15.41 7.86
C ARG A 66 -0.81 14.34 6.78
N ASN A 67 -1.92 14.33 6.02
CA ASN A 67 -2.12 13.40 4.90
C ASN A 67 -1.08 13.61 3.81
N VAL A 68 -0.91 14.87 3.40
CA VAL A 68 0.06 15.26 2.37
C VAL A 68 1.48 14.91 2.80
N LEU A 69 1.82 15.14 4.07
CA LEU A 69 3.12 14.79 4.63
C LEU A 69 3.41 13.30 4.50
N ILE A 70 2.50 12.44 5.00
CA ILE A 70 2.70 10.98 4.99
C ILE A 70 2.78 10.44 3.58
N TRP A 71 1.90 10.92 2.70
CA TRP A 71 1.90 10.51 1.30
C TRP A 71 3.26 10.79 0.65
N ASN A 72 3.78 12.01 0.78
CA ASN A 72 5.07 12.36 0.18
C ASN A 72 6.23 11.62 0.85
N LEU A 73 6.21 11.42 2.17
CA LEU A 73 7.24 10.62 2.86
C LEU A 73 7.25 9.16 2.37
N TYR A 74 6.07 8.57 2.18
CA TYR A 74 5.93 7.22 1.66
C TYR A 74 6.50 7.10 0.25
N ILE A 75 6.25 8.06 -0.64
CA ILE A 75 6.85 8.05 -1.98
C ILE A 75 8.35 8.31 -1.94
N LEU A 76 8.81 9.30 -1.19
CA LEU A 76 10.24 9.62 -1.09
C LEU A 76 11.04 8.42 -0.54
N SER A 77 10.42 7.56 0.26
CA SER A 77 11.04 6.31 0.68
C SER A 77 11.23 5.31 -0.47
N ASP A 78 10.31 5.22 -1.45
CA ASP A 78 10.55 4.41 -2.68
C ASP A 78 11.74 4.96 -3.45
N GLU A 79 11.75 6.27 -3.67
CA GLU A 79 12.82 6.93 -4.41
C GLU A 79 14.18 6.68 -3.73
N SER A 80 14.20 6.69 -2.40
CA SER A 80 15.40 6.39 -1.62
C SER A 80 15.80 4.91 -1.66
N ILE A 81 14.85 3.98 -1.71
CA ILE A 81 15.11 2.54 -1.88
C ILE A 81 15.72 2.28 -3.26
N ASP A 82 15.15 2.87 -4.32
CA ASP A 82 15.63 2.75 -5.70
C ASP A 82 17.06 3.29 -5.86
N ASP A 83 17.42 4.32 -5.09
CA ASP A 83 18.78 4.88 -5.05
C ASP A 83 19.71 4.16 -4.06
N GLU A 84 19.28 3.04 -3.46
CA GLU A 84 19.98 2.27 -2.43
C GLU A 84 20.35 3.08 -1.16
N LEU A 85 19.64 4.18 -0.92
CA LEU A 85 19.78 5.05 0.25
C LEU A 85 18.89 4.57 1.40
N TYR A 86 19.11 3.34 1.87
CA TYR A 86 18.25 2.66 2.85
C TYR A 86 18.07 3.44 4.17
N ASP A 87 19.11 4.09 4.69
CA ASP A 87 19.02 4.92 5.89
C ASP A 87 18.09 6.13 5.70
N ASN A 88 18.10 6.73 4.50
CA ASN A 88 17.18 7.82 4.16
C ASN A 88 15.74 7.32 4.09
N ALA A 89 15.52 6.20 3.40
CA ALA A 89 14.22 5.56 3.30
C ALA A 89 13.65 5.24 4.68
N GLN A 90 14.46 4.65 5.57
CA GLN A 90 14.07 4.32 6.93
C GLN A 90 13.66 5.57 7.73
N ARG A 91 14.45 6.65 7.67
CA ARG A 91 14.11 7.92 8.34
C ARG A 91 12.79 8.51 7.84
N MET A 92 12.52 8.43 6.54
CA MET A 92 11.25 8.88 5.97
C MET A 92 10.07 8.03 6.45
N LEU A 93 10.25 6.71 6.54
CA LEU A 93 9.23 5.78 7.03
C LEU A 93 8.97 5.94 8.54
N ASP A 94 10.00 6.17 9.35
CA ASP A 94 9.84 6.45 10.78
C ASP A 94 9.06 7.76 10.99
N ARG A 95 9.36 8.79 10.18
CA ARG A 95 8.62 10.05 10.19
C ARG A 95 7.18 9.86 9.71
N ALA A 96 6.92 9.00 8.72
CA ALA A 96 5.58 8.67 8.27
C ALA A 96 4.80 7.90 9.34
N GLU A 97 5.40 6.88 9.96
CA GLU A 97 4.79 6.06 11.02
C GLU A 97 4.39 6.91 12.22
N LYS A 98 5.27 7.81 12.68
CA LYS A 98 4.99 8.73 13.80
C LYS A 98 3.76 9.62 13.57
N ASN A 99 3.54 10.01 12.32
CA ASN A 99 2.45 10.92 11.95
C ASN A 99 1.20 10.19 11.47
N TRP A 100 1.29 8.88 11.23
CA TRP A 100 0.19 8.12 10.69
C TRP A 100 -1.02 8.07 11.61
N SER A 101 -2.18 8.26 11.00
CA SER A 101 -3.45 8.01 11.65
C SER A 101 -4.41 7.41 10.63
N ARG A 102 -5.38 6.64 11.08
CA ARG A 102 -6.35 6.03 10.16
C ARG A 102 -7.35 7.02 9.58
N ASP A 103 -7.53 8.16 10.25
CA ASP A 103 -8.38 9.26 9.78
C ASP A 103 -7.65 10.15 8.76
N VAL A 104 -6.36 9.86 8.53
CA VAL A 104 -5.49 10.54 7.57
C VAL A 104 -5.58 9.84 6.21
N ILE A 105 -6.58 10.23 5.42
CA ILE A 105 -6.70 9.79 4.04
C ILE A 105 -7.23 10.94 3.17
N LEU A 106 -6.35 11.43 2.30
CA LEU A 106 -6.72 11.92 0.98
C LEU A 106 -6.45 10.73 0.04
N GLY A 107 -7.49 9.99 -0.31
CA GLY A 107 -7.44 9.20 -1.54
C GLY A 107 -7.70 10.19 -2.66
N ASP A 108 -6.88 10.18 -3.71
CA ASP A 108 -7.42 10.61 -4.99
C ASP A 108 -8.44 9.55 -5.42
N ASP A 109 -9.52 9.98 -6.07
CA ASP A 109 -10.43 9.05 -6.76
C ASP A 109 -9.72 8.30 -7.92
N ILE A 110 -8.44 8.60 -8.15
CA ILE A 110 -7.56 8.06 -9.19
C ILE A 110 -6.77 6.83 -8.66
N GLY A 111 -6.75 6.58 -7.34
CA GLY A 111 -6.24 5.37 -6.70
C GLY A 111 -4.71 5.20 -6.72
N VAL A 112 -3.94 6.28 -6.92
CA VAL A 112 -2.52 6.15 -7.31
C VAL A 112 -1.58 5.97 -6.11
N TYR A 113 -1.89 6.53 -4.94
CA TYR A 113 -1.03 6.41 -3.75
C TYR A 113 -1.81 6.56 -2.44
N HIS A 114 -2.24 5.43 -1.87
CA HIS A 114 -3.14 5.41 -0.73
C HIS A 114 -2.49 4.69 0.46
N VAL A 115 -1.98 5.42 1.46
CA VAL A 115 -1.41 4.85 2.71
C VAL A 115 -2.50 4.68 3.77
N SER A 116 -3.49 3.85 3.45
CA SER A 116 -4.68 3.61 4.28
C SER A 116 -4.40 2.76 5.51
N TRP A 117 -3.32 1.99 5.46
CA TRP A 117 -2.95 1.03 6.48
C TRP A 117 -1.54 1.31 6.94
N ILE A 118 -1.34 1.34 8.25
CA ILE A 118 0.00 1.49 8.83
C ILE A 118 0.92 0.34 8.40
N GLU A 119 0.33 -0.82 8.12
CA GLU A 119 1.01 -1.99 7.59
C GLU A 119 1.70 -1.74 6.24
N GLN A 120 1.26 -0.76 5.45
CA GLN A 120 1.97 -0.37 4.21
C GLN A 120 3.31 0.28 4.53
N ILE A 121 3.38 1.12 5.58
CA ILE A 121 4.65 1.68 6.05
C ILE A 121 5.54 0.56 6.59
N TRP A 122 4.98 -0.37 7.39
CA TRP A 122 5.74 -1.51 7.90
C TRP A 122 6.24 -2.45 6.80
N LEU A 123 5.46 -2.65 5.73
CA LEU A 123 5.87 -3.46 4.57
C LEU A 123 7.15 -2.93 3.93
N LYS A 124 7.24 -1.61 3.73
CA LYS A 124 8.46 -0.99 3.21
C LYS A 124 9.64 -1.11 4.17
N LYS A 125 9.40 -0.98 5.48
CA LYS A 125 10.46 -1.23 6.48
C LYS A 125 10.94 -2.67 6.39
N ALA A 126 10.03 -3.64 6.23
CA ALA A 126 10.39 -5.04 6.01
C ALA A 126 11.17 -5.24 4.71
N GLU A 127 10.79 -4.59 3.61
CA GLU A 127 11.56 -4.61 2.36
C GLU A 127 13.00 -4.10 2.56
N ILE A 128 13.18 -2.96 3.25
CA ILE A 128 14.51 -2.44 3.58
C ILE A 128 15.30 -3.46 4.40
N TYR A 129 14.72 -4.02 5.45
CA TYR A 129 15.38 -5.06 6.27
C TYR A 129 15.78 -6.28 5.45
N LEU A 130 14.94 -6.71 4.49
CA LEU A 130 15.27 -7.79 3.57
C LEU A 130 16.45 -7.43 2.66
N LEU A 131 16.48 -6.21 2.10
CA LEU A 131 17.52 -5.74 1.18
C LEU A 131 18.88 -5.60 1.87
N ILE A 132 18.91 -5.10 3.10
CA ILE A 132 20.15 -4.96 3.89
C ILE A 132 20.57 -6.25 4.61
N GLY A 133 19.74 -7.30 4.57
CA GLY A 133 20.00 -8.58 5.23
C GLY A 133 19.77 -8.60 6.74
N ASP A 134 19.04 -7.63 7.28
CA ASP A 134 18.63 -7.56 8.68
C ASP A 134 17.43 -8.49 8.93
N ARG A 135 17.74 -9.78 9.10
CA ARG A 135 16.75 -10.83 9.25
C ARG A 135 15.88 -10.68 10.51
N GLU A 136 16.48 -10.25 11.61
CA GLU A 136 15.76 -10.16 12.89
C GLU A 136 14.64 -9.13 12.80
N ASN A 137 14.95 -7.92 12.32
CA ASN A 137 13.95 -6.88 12.15
C ASN A 137 12.96 -7.20 11.02
N PHE A 138 13.40 -7.91 9.98
CA PHE A 138 12.51 -8.43 8.94
C PHE A 138 11.43 -9.34 9.55
N GLU A 139 11.82 -10.39 10.28
CA GLU A 139 10.90 -11.36 10.88
C GLU A 139 9.93 -10.67 11.87
N ILE A 140 10.45 -9.84 12.78
CA ILE A 140 9.65 -9.06 13.74
C ILE A 140 8.61 -8.20 13.02
N THR A 141 9.00 -7.52 11.94
CA THR A 141 8.11 -6.62 11.21
C THR A 141 7.05 -7.40 10.43
N THR A 142 7.41 -8.50 9.78
CA THR A 142 6.44 -9.35 9.07
C THR A 142 5.43 -9.99 10.00
N ASP A 143 5.84 -10.45 11.18
CA ASP A 143 4.94 -11.00 12.20
C ASP A 143 3.99 -9.92 12.73
N ARG A 144 4.50 -8.70 12.97
CA ARG A 144 3.66 -7.55 13.36
C ARG A 144 2.57 -7.26 12.33
N ILE A 145 2.92 -7.27 11.04
CA ILE A 145 1.97 -7.05 9.94
C ILE A 145 0.90 -8.15 9.94
N LEU A 146 1.30 -9.43 9.90
CA LEU A 146 0.35 -10.54 9.80
C LEU A 146 -0.58 -10.63 11.02
N ASN A 147 -0.06 -10.39 12.23
CA ASN A 147 -0.87 -10.34 13.44
C ASN A 147 -1.88 -9.18 13.41
N SER A 148 -1.46 -8.00 12.97
CA SER A 148 -2.35 -6.83 12.82
C SER A 148 -3.49 -7.12 11.83
N ARG A 149 -3.18 -7.72 10.67
CA ARG A 149 -4.19 -8.09 9.67
C ARG A 149 -5.11 -9.19 10.18
N PHE A 150 -4.58 -10.20 10.87
CA PHE A 150 -5.37 -11.29 11.43
C PHE A 150 -6.42 -10.79 12.43
N GLU A 151 -6.04 -9.94 13.38
CA GLU A 151 -7.00 -9.37 14.34
C GLU A 151 -8.05 -8.50 13.63
N LEU A 152 -7.63 -7.68 12.65
CA LEU A 152 -8.58 -6.92 11.83
C LEU A 152 -9.60 -7.81 11.11
N PHE A 153 -9.16 -8.95 10.55
CA PHE A 153 -10.05 -9.86 9.85
C PHE A 153 -11.02 -10.55 10.78
N LYS A 154 -10.56 -10.93 11.98
CA LYS A 154 -11.39 -11.54 13.01
C LYS A 154 -12.46 -10.55 13.49
N ASP A 155 -12.09 -9.31 13.75
CA ASP A 155 -13.05 -8.26 14.12
C ASP A 155 -14.06 -8.00 13.00
N ALA A 156 -13.59 -7.88 11.76
CA ALA A 156 -14.45 -7.70 10.61
C ALA A 156 -15.43 -8.87 10.43
N GLN A 157 -14.97 -10.12 10.56
CA GLN A 157 -15.83 -11.30 10.46
C GLN A 157 -16.92 -11.31 11.53
N ILE A 158 -16.61 -10.90 12.77
CA ILE A 158 -17.59 -10.80 13.86
C ILE A 158 -18.69 -9.78 13.53
N GLU A 159 -18.32 -8.67 12.89
CA GLU A 159 -19.20 -7.54 12.65
C GLU A 159 -20.01 -7.63 11.36
N THR A 160 -19.39 -8.09 10.28
CA THR A 160 -20.01 -8.12 8.94
C THR A 160 -20.34 -9.53 8.46
N GLY A 161 -19.80 -10.57 9.12
CA GLY A 161 -19.88 -11.95 8.65
C GLY A 161 -19.01 -12.22 7.42
N GLU A 162 -18.22 -11.24 6.96
CA GLU A 162 -17.43 -11.36 5.75
C GLU A 162 -16.17 -12.22 5.99
N SER A 163 -15.79 -12.97 4.97
CA SER A 163 -14.50 -13.65 4.91
C SER A 163 -13.57 -12.85 3.99
N ILE A 164 -12.48 -12.35 4.56
CA ILE A 164 -11.54 -11.51 3.83
C ILE A 164 -10.54 -12.42 3.11
N VAL A 165 -10.72 -12.50 1.80
CA VAL A 165 -9.87 -13.29 0.91
C VAL A 165 -8.91 -12.39 0.15
N TYR A 166 -9.16 -11.08 0.03
CA TYR A 166 -8.29 -10.15 -0.69
C TYR A 166 -7.77 -9.04 0.21
N ASP A 167 -6.48 -9.10 0.51
CA ASP A 167 -5.82 -8.12 1.37
C ASP A 167 -4.39 -7.84 0.93
N ARG A 168 -4.14 -6.60 0.52
CA ARG A 168 -2.84 -6.19 -0.03
C ARG A 168 -1.71 -6.35 0.94
N CYS A 169 -1.93 -5.91 2.18
CA CYS A 169 -0.91 -5.99 3.20
C CYS A 169 -0.50 -7.44 3.49
N THR A 170 -1.50 -8.34 3.55
CA THR A 170 -1.26 -9.78 3.76
C THR A 170 -0.51 -10.40 2.59
N TYR A 171 -0.98 -10.22 1.35
CA TYR A 171 -0.31 -10.89 0.22
C TYR A 171 1.09 -10.34 -0.06
N SER A 172 1.33 -9.04 0.15
CA SER A 172 2.66 -8.44 -0.03
C SER A 172 3.62 -8.87 1.07
N CYS A 173 3.13 -9.00 2.31
CA CYS A 173 3.95 -9.54 3.42
C CYS A 173 4.36 -10.98 3.12
N LEU A 174 3.42 -11.83 2.71
CA LEU A 174 3.69 -13.22 2.35
C LEU A 174 4.64 -13.33 1.15
N GLU A 175 4.53 -12.43 0.17
CA GLU A 175 5.48 -12.38 -0.96
C GLU A 175 6.91 -12.14 -0.47
N LEU A 176 7.14 -11.11 0.35
CA LEU A 176 8.46 -10.80 0.92
C LEU A 176 9.01 -12.00 1.71
N MET A 177 8.19 -12.60 2.56
CA MET A 177 8.56 -13.80 3.33
C MET A 177 8.94 -14.97 2.41
N ALA A 178 8.21 -15.17 1.30
CA ALA A 178 8.51 -16.24 0.36
C ALA A 178 9.82 -15.99 -0.39
N VAL A 179 10.09 -14.73 -0.76
CA VAL A 179 11.35 -14.32 -1.40
C VAL A 179 12.55 -14.51 -0.46
N GLU A 180 12.39 -14.18 0.82
CA GLU A 180 13.41 -14.40 1.85
C GLU A 180 13.69 -15.90 2.03
N MET A 181 12.63 -16.69 2.19
CA MET A 181 12.71 -18.11 2.50
C MET A 181 13.26 -18.96 1.35
N ARG A 182 13.14 -18.50 0.10
CA ARG A 182 13.50 -19.29 -1.10
C ARG A 182 14.93 -19.83 -1.06
N LYS A 183 15.87 -19.12 -0.42
CA LYS A 183 17.28 -19.53 -0.33
C LYS A 183 17.54 -20.57 0.77
N ARG A 184 16.64 -20.69 1.75
CA ARG A 184 16.80 -21.56 2.92
C ARG A 184 15.93 -22.80 2.84
N ASP A 185 14.67 -22.62 2.51
CA ASP A 185 13.69 -23.68 2.39
C ASP A 185 12.72 -23.37 1.24
N ALA A 186 13.07 -23.86 0.06
CA ALA A 186 12.25 -23.68 -1.13
C ALA A 186 10.87 -24.37 -1.01
N ALA A 187 10.73 -25.41 -0.18
CA ALA A 187 9.44 -26.06 0.04
C ALA A 187 8.52 -25.20 0.92
N LEU A 188 9.08 -24.55 1.96
CA LEU A 188 8.36 -23.56 2.74
C LEU A 188 8.05 -22.32 1.91
N ALA A 189 8.99 -21.81 1.12
CA ALA A 189 8.76 -20.70 0.20
C ALA A 189 7.60 -20.97 -0.77
N ASN A 190 7.51 -22.19 -1.31
CA ASN A 190 6.37 -22.62 -2.13
C ASN A 190 5.05 -22.53 -1.36
N LYS A 191 4.99 -22.99 -0.10
CA LYS A 191 3.77 -22.87 0.71
C LYS A 191 3.37 -21.41 0.93
N ILE A 192 4.34 -20.53 1.18
CA ILE A 192 4.09 -19.12 1.45
C ILE A 192 3.63 -18.39 0.18
N ILE A 193 4.30 -18.55 -0.96
CA ILE A 193 3.91 -17.88 -2.21
C ILE A 193 2.54 -18.35 -2.72
N LYS A 194 2.17 -19.63 -2.50
CA LYS A 194 0.82 -20.13 -2.79
C LYS A 194 -0.24 -19.42 -1.95
N LYS A 195 0.05 -19.17 -0.65
CA LYS A 195 -0.83 -18.37 0.22
C LYS A 195 -0.91 -16.92 -0.26
N ALA A 196 0.22 -16.30 -0.61
CA ALA A 196 0.24 -14.94 -1.16
C ALA A 196 -0.65 -14.83 -2.41
N ALA A 197 -0.51 -15.78 -3.35
CA ALA A 197 -1.35 -15.86 -4.53
C ALA A 197 -2.85 -16.02 -4.20
N LEU A 198 -3.19 -16.81 -3.18
CA LEU A 198 -4.58 -16.98 -2.74
C LEU A 198 -5.17 -15.65 -2.25
N TYR A 199 -4.38 -14.91 -1.44
CA TYR A 199 -4.79 -13.60 -0.96
C TYR A 199 -4.81 -12.52 -2.05
N LYS A 200 -4.11 -12.71 -3.17
CA LYS A 200 -4.06 -11.77 -4.29
C LYS A 200 -5.09 -12.07 -5.39
N GLY A 201 -5.36 -13.34 -5.70
CA GLY A 201 -6.18 -13.80 -6.82
C GLY A 201 -7.39 -14.68 -6.45
N GLY A 202 -7.60 -14.96 -5.17
CA GLY A 202 -8.70 -15.77 -4.66
C GLY A 202 -8.58 -17.26 -4.99
N PHE A 203 -9.67 -18.01 -4.78
CA PHE A 203 -9.66 -19.49 -4.92
C PHE A 203 -9.45 -19.95 -6.38
N GLY A 204 -9.79 -19.14 -7.37
CA GLY A 204 -9.66 -19.47 -8.79
C GLY A 204 -8.22 -19.65 -9.27
N ILE A 205 -7.21 -19.24 -8.48
CA ILE A 205 -5.80 -19.41 -8.85
C ILE A 205 -5.40 -20.87 -9.04
N TYR A 206 -6.04 -21.79 -8.30
CA TYR A 206 -5.68 -23.20 -8.30
C TYR A 206 -6.15 -23.91 -9.58
N ASP A 207 -7.09 -23.29 -10.30
CA ASP A 207 -7.59 -23.82 -11.57
C ASP A 207 -6.72 -23.43 -12.77
N LEU A 208 -5.84 -22.44 -12.61
CA LEU A 208 -4.93 -21.99 -13.65
C LEU A 208 -3.95 -23.10 -14.05
N ASP A 209 -3.87 -23.40 -15.35
CA ASP A 209 -2.99 -24.43 -15.90
C ASP A 209 -1.53 -24.26 -15.48
N ALA A 210 -1.06 -23.02 -15.40
CA ALA A 210 0.31 -22.72 -14.99
C ALA A 210 0.56 -23.05 -13.51
N PHE A 211 -0.45 -22.85 -12.65
CA PHE A 211 -0.38 -23.20 -11.23
C PHE A 211 -0.39 -24.73 -11.03
N LYS A 212 -1.22 -25.45 -11.79
CA LYS A 212 -1.24 -26.93 -11.82
C LYS A 212 0.10 -27.51 -12.28
N LYS A 213 0.70 -26.93 -13.33
CA LYS A 213 2.05 -27.31 -13.80
C LYS A 213 3.11 -27.07 -12.71
N ALA A 214 3.05 -25.96 -11.99
CA ALA A 214 3.98 -25.69 -10.89
C ALA A 214 3.84 -26.73 -9.75
N GLN A 215 2.62 -27.15 -9.42
CA GLN A 215 2.35 -28.22 -8.44
C GLN A 215 2.94 -29.57 -8.88
N GLU A 216 2.84 -29.90 -10.17
CA GLU A 216 3.43 -31.13 -10.70
C GLU A 216 4.96 -31.12 -10.58
N ILE A 217 5.60 -29.99 -10.91
CA ILE A 217 7.05 -29.81 -10.76
C ILE A 217 7.48 -29.89 -9.29
N GLU A 218 6.70 -29.31 -8.37
CA GLU A 218 6.92 -29.40 -6.93
C GLU A 218 6.89 -30.86 -6.46
N ARG A 219 5.87 -31.63 -6.88
CA ARG A 219 5.73 -33.07 -6.56
C ARG A 219 6.86 -33.93 -7.12
N LYS A 220 7.49 -33.52 -8.24
CA LYS A 220 8.67 -34.17 -8.81
C LYS A 220 9.97 -33.86 -8.05
N GLY A 221 9.90 -33.18 -6.90
CA GLY A 221 11.06 -32.88 -6.06
C GLY A 221 11.89 -31.70 -6.56
N MET A 222 11.32 -30.79 -7.36
CA MET A 222 12.00 -29.60 -7.89
C MET A 222 11.44 -28.30 -7.28
N PRO A 223 11.61 -28.06 -5.96
CA PRO A 223 10.92 -26.97 -5.26
C PRO A 223 11.35 -25.57 -5.73
N TYR A 224 12.62 -25.37 -6.07
CA TYR A 224 13.12 -24.09 -6.60
C TYR A 224 12.49 -23.71 -7.95
N ARG A 225 12.35 -24.69 -8.85
CA ARG A 225 11.73 -24.49 -10.15
C ARG A 225 10.24 -24.23 -10.00
N ALA A 226 9.58 -24.96 -9.10
CA ALA A 226 8.17 -24.69 -8.77
C ALA A 226 7.99 -23.28 -8.20
N PHE A 227 8.88 -22.83 -7.31
CA PHE A 227 8.86 -21.48 -6.74
C PHE A 227 8.91 -20.40 -7.82
N GLN A 228 9.84 -20.51 -8.77
CA GLN A 228 9.94 -19.58 -9.89
C GLN A 228 8.67 -19.53 -10.73
N MET A 229 8.00 -20.68 -10.93
CA MET A 229 6.74 -20.74 -11.65
C MET A 229 5.61 -20.08 -10.86
N TYR A 230 5.48 -20.38 -9.56
CA TYR A 230 4.48 -19.75 -8.70
C TYR A 230 4.66 -18.23 -8.63
N LEU A 231 5.89 -17.76 -8.46
CA LEU A 231 6.22 -16.34 -8.41
C LEU A 231 5.89 -15.63 -9.73
N LYS A 232 6.18 -16.29 -10.87
CA LYS A 232 5.82 -15.76 -12.18
C LYS A 232 4.30 -15.62 -12.36
N GLU A 233 3.53 -16.61 -11.92
CA GLU A 233 2.06 -16.52 -11.98
C GLU A 233 1.50 -15.50 -10.99
N TYR A 234 2.09 -15.39 -9.80
CA TYR A 234 1.74 -14.38 -8.81
C TYR A 234 1.81 -12.96 -9.38
N TYR A 235 2.89 -12.62 -10.09
CA TYR A 235 3.04 -11.29 -10.72
C TYR A 235 2.11 -11.04 -11.92
N LYS A 236 1.43 -12.07 -12.45
CA LYS A 236 0.38 -11.88 -13.48
C LYS A 236 -0.99 -11.59 -12.88
N LEU A 237 -1.18 -11.84 -11.59
CA LEU A 237 -2.43 -11.51 -10.91
C LEU A 237 -2.56 -9.99 -10.86
N LEU A 238 -3.73 -9.48 -11.19
CA LEU A 238 -4.01 -8.05 -11.12
C LEU A 238 -4.06 -7.60 -9.65
N ASP A 239 -3.44 -6.46 -9.36
CA ASP A 239 -3.61 -5.79 -8.09
C ASP A 239 -4.98 -5.09 -8.05
N ASN A 240 -5.74 -5.32 -6.98
CA ASN A 240 -6.95 -4.56 -6.73
C ASN A 240 -6.58 -3.21 -6.11
N GLN A 241 -7.19 -2.12 -6.60
CA GLN A 241 -6.92 -0.77 -6.08
C GLN A 241 -7.34 -0.59 -4.62
N TYR A 242 -8.29 -1.42 -4.15
CA TYR A 242 -8.83 -1.39 -2.80
C TYR A 242 -8.89 -2.79 -2.22
N ASP A 243 -8.65 -2.89 -0.90
CA ASP A 243 -8.87 -4.12 -0.16
C ASP A 243 -10.38 -4.43 -0.12
N ASN A 244 -10.78 -5.70 -0.16
CA ASN A 244 -12.21 -6.07 -0.22
C ASN A 244 -12.92 -6.00 1.14
N LEU A 245 -12.41 -5.18 2.04
CA LEU A 245 -12.87 -5.04 3.41
C LEU A 245 -13.98 -3.98 3.47
N ARG A 246 -15.20 -4.32 3.90
CA ARG A 246 -16.22 -3.28 4.18
C ARG A 246 -15.98 -2.64 5.53
N TYR A 247 -15.54 -3.43 6.49
CA TYR A 247 -15.08 -2.96 7.79
C TYR A 247 -13.90 -1.99 7.60
N GLY A 248 -13.74 -0.99 8.47
CA GLY A 248 -12.60 -0.08 8.31
C GLY A 248 -12.85 1.19 7.49
N TYR A 249 -14.09 1.43 7.05
CA TYR A 249 -14.49 2.62 6.29
C TYR A 249 -15.66 3.39 6.92
N CYS A 250 -15.85 4.65 6.50
CA CYS A 250 -16.93 5.52 6.95
C CYS A 250 -18.30 4.87 6.74
N GLY A 251 -18.53 4.14 5.66
CA GLY A 251 -19.79 3.44 5.40
C GLY A 251 -20.19 2.43 6.48
N THR A 252 -19.24 1.96 7.29
CA THR A 252 -19.49 1.07 8.44
C THR A 252 -19.23 1.75 9.80
N CYS A 253 -18.93 3.05 9.81
CA CYS A 253 -18.65 3.83 11.02
C CYS A 253 -19.95 4.20 11.74
N SER A 254 -19.94 4.18 13.08
CA SER A 254 -21.09 4.56 13.90
C SER A 254 -21.44 6.05 13.86
N TYR A 255 -20.55 6.87 13.30
CA TYR A 255 -20.69 8.32 13.19
C TYR A 255 -21.00 8.77 11.75
N PHE A 256 -21.27 7.84 10.85
CA PHE A 256 -21.58 8.13 9.46
C PHE A 256 -23.09 8.13 9.21
N GLU A 257 -23.64 9.28 8.87
CA GLU A 257 -25.04 9.48 8.52
C GLU A 257 -25.11 10.41 7.30
N ASP A 258 -25.86 10.02 6.26
CA ASP A 258 -26.12 10.84 5.05
C ASP A 258 -24.88 11.55 4.48
N PHE A 259 -23.80 10.80 4.22
CA PHE A 259 -22.51 11.32 3.71
C PHE A 259 -21.80 12.31 4.63
N LYS A 260 -22.12 12.30 5.93
CA LYS A 260 -21.52 13.19 6.93
C LYS A 260 -20.92 12.38 8.08
N CYS A 261 -19.74 12.79 8.53
CA CYS A 261 -19.14 12.31 9.78
C CYS A 261 -19.57 13.23 10.93
N SER A 262 -20.45 12.75 11.81
CA SER A 262 -20.99 13.53 12.93
C SER A 262 -19.93 13.90 13.98
N ARG A 263 -18.87 13.08 14.14
CA ARG A 263 -17.77 13.34 15.09
C ARG A 263 -16.94 14.58 14.74
N TYR A 264 -16.61 14.73 13.45
CA TYR A 264 -15.79 15.83 12.97
C TYR A 264 -16.60 16.91 12.23
N ASN A 265 -17.92 16.72 12.15
CA ASN A 265 -18.86 17.62 11.49
C ASN A 265 -18.45 17.98 10.04
N LEU A 266 -18.05 16.98 9.25
CA LEU A 266 -17.58 17.17 7.87
C LEU A 266 -18.18 16.13 6.92
N TYR A 267 -18.34 16.50 5.65
CA TYR A 267 -18.81 15.58 4.60
C TYR A 267 -17.71 14.56 4.25
N VAL A 268 -18.09 13.29 4.13
CA VAL A 268 -17.18 12.18 3.82
C VAL A 268 -17.80 11.20 2.83
N ASN A 269 -16.97 10.64 1.95
CA ASN A 269 -17.33 9.47 1.14
C ASN A 269 -17.42 8.23 2.06
N GLN A 270 -18.38 7.33 1.81
CA GLN A 270 -18.49 6.05 2.52
C GLN A 270 -17.23 5.18 2.43
N ASN A 271 -16.42 5.34 1.37
CA ASN A 271 -15.16 4.63 1.16
C ASN A 271 -13.94 5.30 1.82
N LYS A 272 -14.13 6.38 2.59
CA LYS A 272 -13.05 6.98 3.38
C LYS A 272 -12.71 6.05 4.55
N ALA A 273 -11.43 5.73 4.79
CA ALA A 273 -11.12 4.87 5.94
C ALA A 273 -11.42 5.59 7.26
N CYS A 274 -11.79 4.80 8.27
CA CYS A 274 -12.12 5.30 9.59
C CYS A 274 -11.54 4.37 10.66
N SER A 275 -11.42 4.83 11.91
CA SER A 275 -10.94 4.01 13.04
C SER A 275 -12.03 3.62 14.05
N LYS A 276 -13.28 4.10 13.88
CA LYS A 276 -14.32 4.01 14.90
C LYS A 276 -15.53 3.19 14.41
N TYR A 277 -15.58 1.96 14.87
CA TYR A 277 -16.67 1.02 14.61
C TYR A 277 -17.41 0.75 15.91
N LYS A 278 -18.75 0.68 15.85
CA LYS A 278 -19.54 0.02 16.87
C LYS A 278 -20.29 -1.13 16.23
N SER A 279 -20.35 -2.24 16.95
CA SER A 279 -21.19 -3.35 16.53
C SER A 279 -22.64 -2.89 16.47
N LYS A 280 -23.38 -3.28 15.41
CA LYS A 280 -24.84 -3.09 15.39
C LYS A 280 -25.51 -3.81 16.58
N LYS A 281 -24.83 -4.76 17.25
CA LYS A 281 -25.25 -5.40 18.50
C LYS A 281 -25.17 -4.50 19.74
N SER A 282 -24.42 -3.41 19.70
CA SER A 282 -24.27 -2.46 20.82
C SER A 282 -25.31 -1.32 20.81
N ILE A 283 -26.22 -1.31 19.84
CA ILE A 283 -27.30 -0.32 19.73
C ILE A 283 -28.59 -0.83 20.42
N ASN A 284 -28.65 -2.12 20.78
CA ASN A 284 -29.78 -2.74 21.48
C ASN A 284 -29.47 -3.16 22.93
N LYS A 285 -28.59 -2.43 23.63
CA LYS A 285 -28.43 -2.54 25.08
C LYS A 285 -28.66 -1.20 25.75
#